data_AF-A0A0D2QKA8-F1
#
_entry.id   AF-A0A0D2QKA8-F1
#
_cell.length_a   1.000
_cell.length_b   1.000
_cell.length_c   1.000
_cell.angle_alpha   90.00
_cell.angle_beta   90.00
_cell.angle_gamma   90.00
#
_symmetry.space_group_name_H-M   'P 1'
#
loop_
_entity.id
_entity.type
_entity.pdbx_description
1 polymer ?
#
loop_
_entity_poly.entity_id
_entity_poly.type
_entity_poly.pdbx_seq_one_letter_code
_entity_poly.pdbx_strand_id
1 'polypeptide(L)'
;MSFRDLEAGRPLVSRQNLINGKQDATQAVASGIFQINTAVSTFQRLVNALGTPKDTPELREKLHKTRLHIGQLVKDTSAKLKQASETDHSAGISV
;
A
#
# COMPACT_ATOMS: atom_id res chain seq x y z
N MET A 1 27.56 -16.27 43.09
CA MET A 1 27.35 -15.59 41.79
C MET A 1 25.85 -15.66 41.50
N SER A 2 25.19 -14.52 41.38
CA SER A 2 23.73 -14.38 41.35
C SER A 2 23.17 -14.51 39.93
N PHE A 3 21.93 -14.99 39.81
CA PHE A 3 21.14 -15.12 38.56
C PHE A 3 20.88 -13.79 37.81
N ARG A 4 21.52 -12.69 38.22
CA ARG A 4 21.47 -11.37 37.55
C ARG A 4 22.53 -11.19 36.47
N ASP A 5 23.45 -12.14 36.31
CA ASP A 5 24.50 -12.05 35.29
C ASP A 5 24.11 -12.69 33.94
N LEU A 6 22.97 -13.39 33.88
CA LEU A 6 22.51 -14.11 32.67
C LEU A 6 21.48 -13.34 31.80
N GLU A 7 21.15 -12.10 32.16
CA GLU A 7 20.18 -11.25 31.42
C GLU A 7 20.88 -10.19 30.53
N ALA A 8 22.22 -10.23 30.41
CA ALA A 8 22.98 -9.24 29.66
C ALA A 8 23.18 -9.57 28.16
N GLY A 9 22.18 -10.11 27.46
CA GLY A 9 22.43 -10.53 26.08
C GLY A 9 21.25 -10.99 25.22
N ARG A 10 20.14 -10.25 25.15
CA ARG A 10 19.13 -10.50 24.10
C ARG A 10 18.62 -9.20 23.44
N PRO A 11 18.96 -8.94 22.16
CA PRO A 11 18.28 -7.92 21.37
C PRO A 11 16.96 -8.49 20.84
N LEU A 12 16.00 -8.79 21.74
CA LEU A 12 14.69 -9.30 21.32
C LEU A 12 13.77 -8.18 20.80
N VAL A 13 13.91 -6.97 21.37
CA VAL A 13 13.11 -5.78 21.00
C VAL A 13 13.38 -5.30 19.57
N SER A 14 14.61 -5.41 19.07
CA SER A 14 14.93 -4.98 17.69
C SER A 14 14.31 -5.90 16.63
N ARG A 15 14.21 -7.21 16.91
CA ARG A 15 13.67 -8.18 15.95
C ARG A 15 12.13 -8.07 15.82
N GLN A 16 11.44 -7.71 16.90
CA GLN A 16 9.99 -7.51 16.89
C GLN A 16 9.56 -6.26 16.09
N ASN A 17 10.28 -5.14 16.22
CA ASN A 17 9.99 -3.91 15.46
C ASN A 17 10.18 -4.07 13.95
N LEU A 18 11.19 -4.84 13.53
CA LEU A 18 11.44 -5.12 12.11
C LEU A 18 10.33 -5.95 11.47
N ILE A 19 9.81 -6.94 12.21
CA ILE A 19 8.71 -7.79 11.73
C ILE A 19 7.42 -6.99 11.62
N ASN A 20 7.14 -6.12 12.60
CA ASN A 20 5.95 -5.28 12.60
C ASN A 20 5.97 -4.27 11.44
N GLY A 21 7.08 -3.55 11.25
CA GLY A 21 7.22 -2.58 10.14
C GLY A 21 7.15 -3.22 8.74
N LYS A 22 7.61 -4.47 8.60
CA LYS A 22 7.52 -5.22 7.33
C LYS A 22 6.10 -5.69 7.03
N GLN A 23 5.34 -6.09 8.06
CA GLN A 23 3.91 -6.40 7.93
C GLN A 23 3.11 -5.16 7.56
N ASP A 24 3.39 -4.02 8.19
CA ASP A 24 2.75 -2.74 7.90
C ASP A 24 2.97 -2.30 6.43
N ALA A 25 4.21 -2.44 5.93
CA ALA A 25 4.53 -2.11 4.54
C ALA A 25 3.82 -3.03 3.53
N THR A 26 3.79 -4.34 3.80
CA THR A 26 3.10 -5.32 2.95
C THR A 26 1.60 -5.06 2.90
N GLN A 27 0.99 -4.76 4.05
CA GLN A 27 -0.43 -4.43 4.14
C GLN A 27 -0.76 -3.11 3.44
N ALA A 28 0.12 -2.11 3.53
CA ALA A 28 -0.06 -0.83 2.87
C ALA A 28 -0.03 -0.95 1.33
N VAL A 29 0.81 -1.85 0.79
CA VAL A 29 0.83 -2.17 -0.64
C VAL A 29 -0.41 -2.96 -1.05
N ALA A 30 -0.78 -4.01 -0.30
CA ALA A 30 -1.94 -4.85 -0.60
C ALA A 30 -3.25 -4.04 -0.61
N SER A 31 -3.44 -3.15 0.37
CA SER A 31 -4.60 -2.25 0.42
C SER A 31 -4.61 -1.27 -0.75
N GLY A 32 -3.46 -0.74 -1.15
CA GLY A 32 -3.33 0.11 -2.35
C GLY A 32 -3.78 -0.60 -3.62
N ILE A 33 -3.32 -1.83 -3.85
CA ILE A 33 -3.72 -2.65 -5.02
C ILE A 33 -5.23 -2.90 -5.01
N PHE A 34 -5.81 -3.24 -3.86
CA PHE A 34 -7.25 -3.46 -3.74
C PHE A 34 -8.06 -2.20 -4.08
N GLN A 35 -7.62 -1.03 -3.58
CA GLN A 35 -8.23 0.26 -3.89
C GLN A 35 -8.15 0.58 -5.38
N ILE A 36 -6.99 0.33 -6.02
CA ILE A 36 -6.82 0.51 -7.47
C ILE A 36 -7.84 -0.34 -8.24
N ASN A 37 -7.94 -1.64 -7.94
CA ASN A 37 -8.89 -2.54 -8.61
C ASN A 37 -10.35 -2.10 -8.44
N THR A 38 -10.70 -1.64 -7.25
CA THR A 38 -12.04 -1.13 -6.93
C THR A 38 -12.34 0.16 -7.73
N ALA A 39 -11.38 1.09 -7.77
CA ALA A 39 -11.51 2.35 -8.50
C ALA A 39 -11.58 2.11 -10.01
N VAL A 40 -10.77 1.20 -10.56
CA VAL A 40 -10.80 0.78 -11.97
C VAL A 40 -12.14 0.14 -12.33
N SER A 41 -12.66 -0.75 -11.48
CA SER A 41 -13.99 -1.36 -11.69
C SER A 41 -15.10 -0.31 -11.71
N THR A 42 -15.00 0.70 -10.84
CA THR A 42 -15.93 1.83 -10.81
C THR A 42 -15.79 2.68 -12.08
N PHE A 43 -14.56 2.98 -12.50
CA PHE A 43 -14.28 3.72 -13.73
C PHE A 43 -14.87 3.02 -14.96
N GLN A 44 -14.70 1.69 -15.07
CA GLN A 44 -15.27 0.92 -16.17
C GLN A 44 -16.79 1.05 -16.24
N ARG A 45 -17.49 1.01 -15.09
CA ARG A 45 -18.95 1.21 -15.04
C ARG A 45 -19.35 2.61 -15.52
N LEU A 46 -18.56 3.63 -15.18
CA LEU A 46 -18.80 5.01 -15.64
C LEU A 46 -18.55 5.14 -17.15
N VAL A 47 -17.47 4.55 -17.67
CA VAL A 47 -17.17 4.51 -19.11
C VAL A 47 -18.29 3.82 -19.88
N ASN A 48 -18.81 2.70 -19.39
CA ASN A 48 -19.91 1.98 -20.02
C ASN A 48 -21.23 2.76 -20.07
N ALA A 49 -21.39 3.81 -19.26
CA ALA A 49 -22.57 4.67 -19.28
C ALA A 49 -22.45 5.82 -20.28
N LEU A 50 -21.26 6.10 -20.83
CA LEU A 50 -21.08 7.13 -21.85
C LEU A 50 -21.79 6.74 -23.15
N GLY A 51 -22.44 7.71 -23.80
CA GLY A 51 -23.22 7.46 -25.01
C GLY A 51 -24.53 6.68 -24.78
N THR A 52 -24.88 6.35 -23.54
CA THR A 52 -26.19 5.82 -23.16
C THR A 52 -27.11 6.97 -22.69
N PRO A 53 -28.43 6.75 -22.52
CA PRO A 53 -29.32 7.76 -21.93
C PRO A 53 -28.94 8.19 -20.50
N LYS A 54 -28.01 7.48 -19.84
CA LYS A 54 -27.47 7.81 -18.52
C LYS A 54 -26.25 8.72 -18.57
N ASP A 55 -25.78 9.09 -19.77
CA ASP A 55 -24.66 10.01 -19.95
C ASP A 55 -25.10 11.43 -19.56
N THR A 56 -24.62 11.90 -18.41
CA THR A 56 -24.86 13.25 -17.90
C THR A 56 -23.54 13.97 -17.62
N PRO A 57 -23.53 15.32 -17.59
CA PRO A 57 -22.33 16.09 -17.24
C PRO A 57 -21.72 15.67 -15.89
N GLU A 58 -22.56 15.36 -14.90
CA GLU A 58 -22.14 14.94 -13.56
C GLU A 58 -21.45 13.56 -13.61
N LEU A 59 -21.95 12.65 -14.46
CA LEU A 59 -21.32 11.35 -14.68
C LEU A 59 -19.93 11.52 -15.31
N ARG A 60 -19.80 12.41 -16.30
CA ARG A 60 -18.52 12.72 -16.94
C ARG A 60 -17.53 13.35 -15.98
N GLU A 61 -17.99 14.27 -15.13
CA GLU A 61 -17.16 14.86 -14.08
C GLU A 61 -16.67 13.79 -13.10
N LYS A 62 -17.58 12.89 -12.66
CA LYS A 62 -17.22 11.76 -11.80
C LYS A 62 -16.19 10.85 -12.47
N LEU A 63 -16.36 10.56 -13.76
CA LEU A 63 -15.40 9.77 -14.54
C LEU A 63 -14.01 10.43 -14.56
N HIS A 64 -13.93 11.74 -14.79
CA HIS A 64 -12.66 12.48 -14.73
C HIS A 64 -12.02 12.42 -13.35
N LYS A 65 -12.80 12.64 -12.28
CA LYS A 65 -12.33 12.53 -10.89
C LYS A 65 -11.84 11.11 -10.56
N THR A 66 -12.56 10.08 -10.97
CA THR A 66 -12.16 8.68 -10.77
C THR A 66 -10.86 8.35 -11.52
N ARG A 67 -10.67 8.85 -12.75
CA ARG A 67 -9.40 8.70 -13.48
C ARG A 67 -8.22 9.31 -12.72
N LEU A 68 -8.37 10.54 -12.23
CA LEU A 68 -7.33 11.21 -11.46
C LEU A 68 -7.02 10.47 -10.15
N HIS A 69 -8.06 9.99 -9.47
CA HIS A 69 -7.92 9.21 -8.23
C HIS A 69 -7.15 7.91 -8.45
N ILE A 70 -7.45 7.15 -9.52
CA ILE A 70 -6.67 5.97 -9.89
C ILE A 70 -5.20 6.34 -10.09
N GLY A 71 -4.92 7.43 -10.81
CA GLY A 71 -3.55 7.91 -11.02
C GLY A 71 -2.82 8.20 -9.70
N GLN A 72 -3.51 8.79 -8.72
CA GLN A 72 -2.95 9.04 -7.40
C GLN A 72 -2.70 7.74 -6.63
N LEU A 73 -3.67 6.83 -6.60
CA LEU A 73 -3.53 5.52 -5.94
C LEU A 73 -2.34 4.73 -6.48
N VAL A 74 -2.14 4.74 -7.80
CA VAL A 74 -1.00 4.06 -8.44
C VAL A 74 0.32 4.68 -7.99
N LYS A 75 0.44 6.02 -7.96
CA LYS A 75 1.64 6.71 -7.47
C LYS A 75 1.92 6.36 -6.02
N ASP A 76 0.91 6.45 -5.16
CA ASP A 76 1.07 6.20 -3.71
C ASP A 76 1.43 4.74 -3.43
N THR A 77 0.77 3.80 -4.12
CA THR A 77 1.07 2.37 -4.00
C THR A 77 2.47 2.04 -4.50
N SER A 78 2.92 2.67 -5.59
CA SER A 78 4.28 2.49 -6.12
C SER A 78 5.33 3.03 -5.15
N ALA A 79 5.08 4.19 -4.53
CA ALA A 79 5.97 4.75 -3.51
C ALA A 79 6.09 3.83 -2.28
N LYS A 80 4.95 3.30 -1.80
CA LYS A 80 4.91 2.33 -0.70
C LYS A 80 5.64 1.03 -1.06
N LEU A 81 5.47 0.54 -2.30
CA LEU A 81 6.17 -0.64 -2.78
C LEU A 81 7.69 -0.44 -2.80
N LYS A 82 8.14 0.73 -3.25
CA LYS A 82 9.57 1.09 -3.23
C LYS A 82 10.13 1.10 -1.80
N GLN A 83 9.43 1.75 -0.86
CA GLN A 83 9.82 1.77 0.56
C GLN A 83 9.84 0.37 1.18
N ALA A 84 8.85 -0.46 0.86
CA ALA A 84 8.79 -1.85 1.30
C ALA A 84 10.01 -2.65 0.79
N SER A 85 10.37 -2.46 -0.48
CA SER A 85 11.53 -3.11 -1.11
C SER A 85 12.86 -2.66 -0.50
N GLU A 86 13.03 -1.37 -0.20
CA GLU A 86 14.25 -0.83 0.42
C GLU A 86 14.44 -1.34 1.86
N THR A 87 13.34 -1.45 2.61
CA THR A 87 13.33 -2.01 3.98
C THR A 87 13.71 -3.50 3.97
N ASP A 88 13.24 -4.25 2.97
CA ASP A 88 13.59 -5.67 2.79
C ASP A 88 15.07 -5.85 2.43
N HIS A 89 15.60 -5.03 1.52
CA HIS A 89 17.02 -5.08 1.13
C HIS A 89 17.96 -4.70 2.28
N SER A 90 17.59 -3.70 3.09
CA SER A 90 18.38 -3.28 4.25
C SER A 90 18.44 -4.36 5.34
N ALA A 91 17.40 -5.20 5.46
CA ALA A 91 17.40 -6.33 6.38
C ALA A 91 18.30 -7.51 5.92
N GLY A 92 18.62 -7.59 4.62
CA GLY A 92 19.43 -8.67 4.04
C GLY A 92 20.94 -8.42 4.00
N ILE A 93 21.41 -7.19 4.26
CA ILE A 93 22.84 -6.82 4.14
C ILE A 93 23.56 -6.81 5.51
N SER A 94 22.88 -7.12 6.61
CA SER A 94 23.52 -7.34 7.91
C SER A 94 24.15 -8.74 7.97
N VAL A 95 25.30 -8.92 7.30
CA VAL A 95 26.23 -10.06 7.49
C VAL A 95 27.61 -9.56 7.88
#